data_AF-A0A8H4UZC8-F1
#
_entry.id   AF-A0A8H4UZC8-F1
#
_cell.length_a   1.000
_cell.length_b   1.000
_cell.length_c   1.000
_cell.angle_alpha   90.00
_cell.angle_beta   90.00
_cell.angle_gamma   90.00
#
_symmetry.space_group_name_H-M   'P 1'
#
loop_
_entity.id
_entity.type
_entity.pdbx_description
1 polymer ?
#
loop_
_entity_poly.entity_id
_entity_poly.type
_entity_poly.pdbx_seq_one_letter_code
_entity_poly.pdbx_strand_id
1 'polypeptide(L)'
;MASEHSVAKVLLEWINSFSLGKTIRDTEELSDGIILWEILQDIDPQYFLDELPERNPSDHWVTKWQNLKHLHKLLTGYIRKQFDDEIPSGLDPSPDLKAISESNSLKETNKLLKLLLIAAISSPNAETYVTTLQKLSTPTQEGLKNIIEEAHNSQHEDLSADEEDRDGAAKRDLAVDPELQFEERVGKVLAENDRLATEKKEMEKALEDLHNRLARLQENNDTLQTRLASTEDRLVTLKSGKGDAGFSAKALESRSRQQEELIANQEAKISAAQDEIDSLTMSLESMRVKTQRFQKLQDDYD
;
A
#
# COMPACT_ATOMS: atom_id res chain seq x y z
N MET A 1 11.69 -9.29 -33.03
CA MET A 1 11.01 -10.57 -33.33
C MET A 1 11.94 -11.78 -33.26
N ALA A 2 12.93 -11.96 -34.14
CA ALA A 2 13.82 -13.15 -34.07
C ALA A 2 14.66 -13.23 -32.78
N SER A 3 15.20 -12.10 -32.32
CA SER A 3 15.92 -12.00 -31.04
C SER A 3 15.00 -12.29 -29.83
N GLU A 4 13.81 -11.70 -29.82
CA GLU A 4 12.82 -11.88 -28.74
C GLU A 4 12.38 -13.34 -28.59
N HIS A 5 12.18 -14.06 -29.70
CA HIS A 5 11.83 -15.48 -29.67
C HIS A 5 13.00 -16.35 -29.21
N SER A 6 14.25 -15.95 -29.51
CA SER A 6 15.44 -16.61 -28.98
C SER A 6 15.52 -16.45 -27.45
N VAL A 7 15.36 -15.22 -26.96
CA VAL A 7 15.32 -14.90 -25.52
C VAL A 7 14.19 -15.66 -24.82
N ALA A 8 13.00 -15.71 -25.42
CA ALA A 8 11.87 -16.46 -24.86
C ALA A 8 12.19 -17.96 -24.73
N LYS A 9 12.82 -18.58 -25.73
CA LYS A 9 13.23 -20.00 -25.66
C LYS A 9 14.22 -20.26 -24.54
N VAL A 10 15.24 -19.40 -24.42
CA VAL A 10 16.27 -19.49 -23.37
C VAL A 10 15.63 -19.39 -21.98
N LEU A 11 14.75 -18.41 -21.78
CA LEU A 11 14.06 -18.21 -20.51
C LEU A 11 13.06 -19.34 -20.22
N LEU A 12 12.36 -19.86 -21.23
CA LEU A 12 11.44 -21.00 -21.06
C LEU A 12 12.18 -22.30 -20.70
N GLU A 13 13.35 -22.56 -21.30
CA GLU A 13 14.17 -23.72 -20.90
C GLU A 13 14.62 -23.58 -19.44
N TRP A 14 15.02 -22.38 -19.02
CA TRP A 14 15.33 -22.11 -17.61
C TRP A 14 14.13 -22.32 -16.69
N ILE A 15 12.95 -21.80 -17.03
CA ILE A 15 11.71 -22.00 -16.26
C ILE A 15 11.38 -23.49 -16.15
N ASN A 16 11.56 -24.26 -17.22
CA ASN A 16 11.34 -25.71 -17.22
C ASN A 16 12.37 -26.51 -16.39
N SER A 17 13.42 -25.87 -15.87
CA SER A 17 14.35 -26.50 -14.92
C SER A 17 13.79 -26.59 -13.50
N PHE A 18 12.74 -25.82 -13.20
CA PHE A 18 12.02 -25.90 -11.93
C PHE A 18 11.05 -27.09 -11.92
N SER A 19 10.70 -27.57 -10.72
CA SER A 19 9.80 -28.71 -10.55
C SER A 19 8.32 -28.29 -10.64
N LEU A 20 7.89 -27.89 -11.84
CA LEU A 20 6.56 -27.28 -12.08
C LEU A 20 5.42 -28.28 -12.29
N GLY A 21 5.71 -29.59 -12.31
CA GLY A 21 4.71 -30.64 -12.60
C GLY A 21 4.18 -30.68 -14.04
N LYS A 22 4.54 -29.69 -14.88
CA LYS A 22 4.26 -29.61 -16.32
C LYS A 22 5.41 -28.97 -17.07
N THR A 23 5.54 -29.30 -18.36
CA THR A 23 6.50 -28.66 -19.26
C THR A 23 5.82 -27.54 -20.03
N ILE A 24 6.30 -26.32 -19.86
CA ILE A 24 5.80 -25.12 -20.52
C ILE A 24 6.39 -25.02 -21.91
N ARG A 25 5.53 -24.84 -22.91
CA ARG A 25 5.96 -24.74 -24.32
C ARG A 25 5.80 -23.34 -24.87
N ASP A 26 4.90 -22.55 -24.28
CA ASP A 26 4.64 -21.18 -24.70
C ASP A 26 4.62 -20.22 -23.52
N THR A 27 5.06 -18.98 -23.78
CA THR A 27 4.94 -17.85 -22.87
C THR A 27 3.49 -17.52 -22.50
N GLU A 28 2.50 -17.91 -23.32
CA GLU A 28 1.07 -17.72 -22.99
C GLU A 28 0.66 -18.45 -21.70
N GLU A 29 1.28 -19.60 -21.41
CA GLU A 29 1.01 -20.38 -20.19
C GLU A 29 1.48 -19.68 -18.91
N LEU A 30 2.25 -18.59 -19.03
CA LEU A 30 2.75 -17.77 -17.93
C LEU A 30 1.89 -16.51 -17.72
N SER A 31 0.92 -16.25 -18.60
CA SER A 31 0.11 -15.01 -18.61
C SER A 31 -0.78 -14.83 -17.38
N ASP A 32 -1.09 -15.92 -16.67
CA ASP A 32 -1.94 -15.91 -15.46
C ASP A 32 -1.16 -15.62 -14.16
N GLY A 33 0.17 -15.67 -14.21
CA GLY A 33 1.07 -15.44 -13.09
C GLY A 33 1.16 -16.58 -12.07
N ILE A 34 0.42 -17.69 -12.24
CA ILE A 34 0.38 -18.78 -11.23
C ILE A 34 1.73 -19.49 -11.16
N ILE A 35 2.24 -19.91 -12.30
CA ILE A 35 3.52 -20.62 -12.39
C ILE A 35 4.67 -19.72 -11.91
N LEU A 36 4.64 -18.45 -12.30
CA LEU A 36 5.64 -17.47 -11.88
C LEU A 36 5.61 -17.28 -10.36
N TRP A 37 4.44 -17.34 -9.74
CA TRP A 37 4.29 -17.29 -8.29
C TRP A 37 4.85 -18.53 -7.60
N GLU A 38 4.57 -19.73 -8.11
CA GLU A 38 5.15 -20.98 -7.60
C GLU A 38 6.68 -20.95 -7.62
N ILE A 39 7.27 -20.41 -8.70
CA ILE A 39 8.72 -20.22 -8.80
C ILE A 39 9.24 -19.23 -7.76
N LEU A 40 8.55 -18.11 -7.53
CA LEU A 40 8.95 -17.15 -6.49
C LEU A 40 8.91 -17.78 -5.09
N GLN A 41 7.90 -18.61 -4.82
CA GLN A 41 7.82 -19.34 -3.56
C GLN A 41 8.91 -20.40 -3.40
N ASP A 42 9.36 -21.02 -4.50
CA ASP A 42 10.54 -21.90 -4.50
C ASP A 42 11.82 -21.09 -4.20
N ILE A 43 11.97 -19.92 -4.83
CA ILE A 43 13.14 -19.03 -4.69
C ILE A 43 13.33 -18.57 -3.25
N ASP A 44 12.30 -17.98 -2.65
CA ASP A 44 12.34 -17.54 -1.26
C ASP A 44 10.95 -17.66 -0.60
N PRO A 45 10.65 -18.81 0.02
CA PRO A 45 9.36 -19.01 0.69
C PRO A 45 9.17 -18.09 1.90
N GLN A 46 10.23 -17.48 2.45
CA GLN A 46 10.12 -16.57 3.59
C GLN A 46 9.72 -15.15 3.18
N TYR A 47 10.02 -14.76 1.94
CA TYR A 47 9.60 -13.46 1.41
C TYR A 47 8.24 -13.55 0.70
N PHE A 48 8.00 -14.61 -0.07
CA PHE A 48 6.77 -14.81 -0.84
C PHE A 48 5.73 -15.66 -0.06
N LEU A 49 5.41 -15.21 1.15
CA LEU A 49 4.52 -15.91 2.10
C LEU A 49 3.02 -15.83 1.74
N ASP A 50 2.64 -14.83 0.95
CA ASP A 50 1.25 -14.55 0.63
C ASP A 50 0.67 -15.55 -0.39
N GLU A 51 -0.60 -15.36 -0.72
CA GLU A 51 -1.25 -16.09 -1.81
C GLU A 51 -1.56 -15.12 -2.96
N LEU A 52 -1.61 -15.64 -4.18
CA LEU A 52 -2.11 -14.86 -5.30
C LEU A 52 -3.56 -14.40 -5.05
N PRO A 53 -3.92 -13.18 -5.49
CA PRO A 53 -5.28 -12.66 -5.36
C PRO A 53 -6.35 -13.60 -5.93
N GLU A 54 -6.08 -14.21 -7.08
CA GLU A 54 -7.00 -15.13 -7.76
C GLU A 54 -6.28 -16.46 -8.04
N ARG A 55 -6.58 -17.49 -7.25
CA ARG A 55 -6.00 -18.84 -7.40
C ARG A 55 -6.49 -19.59 -8.64
N ASN A 56 -7.75 -19.35 -9.02
CA ASN A 56 -8.37 -19.90 -10.21
C ASN A 56 -8.85 -18.73 -11.09
N PRO A 57 -7.93 -18.02 -11.76
CA PRO A 57 -8.30 -16.92 -12.63
C PRO A 57 -9.24 -17.47 -13.70
N SER A 58 -10.41 -16.86 -13.82
CA SER A 58 -11.27 -17.08 -14.99
C SER A 58 -10.49 -16.72 -16.26
N ASP A 59 -10.93 -17.18 -17.44
CA ASP A 59 -10.33 -16.81 -18.73
C ASP A 59 -10.37 -15.29 -19.03
N HIS A 60 -10.88 -14.48 -18.11
CA HIS A 60 -10.89 -13.04 -18.22
C HIS A 60 -9.52 -12.43 -17.87
N TRP A 61 -8.95 -11.65 -18.79
CA TRP A 61 -7.62 -11.04 -18.63
C TRP A 61 -7.47 -10.19 -17.35
N VAL A 62 -8.55 -9.65 -16.77
CA VAL A 62 -8.49 -8.80 -15.57
C VAL A 62 -8.01 -9.55 -14.34
N THR A 63 -8.39 -10.82 -14.15
CA THR A 63 -7.95 -11.64 -13.01
C THR A 63 -6.46 -11.98 -13.16
N LYS A 64 -6.04 -12.38 -14.36
CA LYS A 64 -4.64 -12.56 -14.74
C LYS A 64 -3.81 -11.30 -14.45
N TRP A 65 -4.31 -10.13 -14.87
CA TRP A 65 -3.66 -8.84 -14.64
C TRP A 65 -3.49 -8.49 -13.15
N GLN A 66 -4.50 -8.81 -12.32
CA GLN A 66 -4.41 -8.60 -10.87
C GLN A 66 -3.32 -9.48 -10.24
N ASN A 67 -3.23 -10.75 -10.65
CA ASN A 67 -2.17 -11.65 -10.22
C ASN A 67 -0.79 -11.13 -10.62
N LEU A 68 -0.61 -10.76 -11.89
CA LEU A 68 0.65 -10.21 -12.39
C LEU A 68 1.05 -8.92 -11.67
N LYS A 69 0.09 -8.04 -11.32
CA LYS A 69 0.36 -6.84 -10.52
C LYS A 69 0.86 -7.16 -9.12
N HIS A 70 0.21 -8.11 -8.45
CA HIS A 70 0.62 -8.54 -7.12
C HIS A 70 2.03 -9.13 -7.16
N LEU A 71 2.27 -10.05 -8.10
CA LEU A 71 3.56 -10.67 -8.34
C LEU A 71 4.64 -9.64 -8.64
N HIS A 72 4.43 -8.75 -9.62
CA HIS A 72 5.40 -7.75 -10.04
C HIS A 72 5.76 -6.79 -8.91
N LYS A 73 4.77 -6.37 -8.11
CA LYS A 73 5.00 -5.51 -6.93
C LYS A 73 5.96 -6.18 -5.93
N LEU A 74 5.71 -7.44 -5.60
CA LEU A 74 6.53 -8.17 -4.63
C LEU A 74 7.91 -8.50 -5.20
N LEU A 75 7.98 -8.96 -6.45
CA LEU A 75 9.22 -9.23 -7.18
C LEU A 75 10.12 -7.99 -7.25
N THR A 76 9.56 -6.84 -7.62
CA THR A 76 10.34 -5.60 -7.72
C THR A 76 10.81 -5.14 -6.34
N GLY A 77 9.97 -5.26 -5.31
CA GLY A 77 10.37 -4.96 -3.92
C GLY A 77 11.47 -5.91 -3.41
N TYR A 78 11.43 -7.17 -3.82
CA TYR A 78 12.44 -8.17 -3.48
C TYR A 78 13.79 -7.82 -4.11
N ILE A 79 13.82 -7.52 -5.41
CA ILE A 79 15.03 -7.11 -6.12
C ILE A 79 15.63 -5.86 -5.46
N ARG A 80 14.83 -4.82 -5.21
CA ARG A 80 15.30 -3.60 -4.53
C ARG A 80 15.96 -3.88 -3.19
N LYS A 81 15.41 -4.79 -2.38
CA LYS A 81 15.99 -5.17 -1.09
C LYS A 81 17.40 -5.78 -1.23
N GLN A 82 17.68 -6.47 -2.34
CA GLN A 82 18.97 -7.12 -2.60
C GLN A 82 20.00 -6.20 -3.27
N PHE A 83 19.56 -5.10 -3.89
CA PHE A 83 20.38 -4.18 -4.66
C PHE A 83 20.32 -2.74 -4.10
N ASP A 84 20.36 -2.58 -2.78
CA ASP A 84 20.41 -1.26 -2.09
C ASP A 84 19.31 -0.26 -2.53
N ASP A 85 18.07 -0.76 -2.66
CA ASP A 85 16.86 -0.05 -3.11
C ASP A 85 16.85 0.35 -4.60
N GLU A 86 17.82 -0.14 -5.38
CA GLU A 86 17.90 0.05 -6.82
C GLU A 86 17.48 -1.21 -7.60
N ILE A 87 17.22 -1.02 -8.89
CA ILE A 87 17.00 -2.13 -9.85
C ILE A 87 18.14 -2.02 -10.86
N PRO A 88 18.80 -3.13 -11.24
CA PRO A 88 19.88 -3.10 -12.22
C PRO A 88 19.47 -2.34 -13.49
N SER A 89 20.30 -1.38 -13.92
CA SER A 89 19.95 -0.39 -14.94
C SER A 89 19.67 -0.98 -16.32
N GLY A 90 20.15 -2.19 -16.60
CA GLY A 90 19.87 -2.92 -17.84
C GLY A 90 18.52 -3.65 -17.86
N LEU A 91 17.75 -3.59 -16.75
CA LEU A 91 16.41 -4.16 -16.69
C LEU A 91 15.36 -3.07 -16.81
N ASP A 92 14.29 -3.35 -17.55
CA ASP A 92 13.07 -2.54 -17.51
C ASP A 92 12.26 -2.93 -16.26
N PRO A 93 12.14 -2.04 -15.25
CA PRO A 93 11.44 -2.35 -14.01
C PRO A 93 9.92 -2.36 -14.16
N SER A 94 9.39 -1.98 -15.33
CA SER A 94 7.96 -1.72 -15.57
C SER A 94 7.44 -2.40 -16.84
N PRO A 95 7.46 -3.75 -16.91
CA PRO A 95 6.80 -4.47 -17.98
C PRO A 95 5.30 -4.13 -18.05
N ASP A 96 4.74 -4.03 -19.25
CA ASP A 96 3.31 -3.82 -19.43
C ASP A 96 2.54 -5.10 -19.12
N LEU A 97 2.18 -5.25 -17.84
CA LEU A 97 1.43 -6.38 -17.30
C LEU A 97 0.06 -6.54 -17.96
N LYS A 98 -0.54 -5.44 -18.46
CA LYS A 98 -1.82 -5.52 -19.15
C LYS A 98 -1.63 -6.22 -20.50
N ALA A 99 -0.59 -5.83 -21.26
CA ALA A 99 -0.24 -6.49 -22.51
C ALA A 99 0.13 -7.98 -22.33
N ILE A 100 0.74 -8.37 -21.20
CA ILE A 100 0.96 -9.79 -20.89
C ILE A 100 -0.37 -10.52 -20.70
N SER A 101 -1.29 -9.95 -19.92
CA SER A 101 -2.57 -10.61 -19.59
C SER A 101 -3.61 -10.62 -20.71
N GLU A 102 -3.65 -9.57 -21.54
CA GLU A 102 -4.70 -9.35 -22.55
C GLU A 102 -4.29 -9.84 -23.94
N SER A 103 -3.03 -9.61 -24.33
CA SER A 103 -2.53 -9.88 -25.67
C SER A 103 -1.34 -10.84 -25.73
N ASN A 104 -0.99 -11.48 -24.60
CA ASN A 104 0.14 -12.41 -24.49
C ASN A 104 1.44 -11.84 -25.10
N SER A 105 1.73 -10.57 -24.83
CA SER A 105 2.88 -9.88 -25.43
C SER A 105 4.20 -10.55 -25.03
N LEU A 106 4.81 -11.27 -25.99
CA LEU A 106 6.07 -11.98 -25.79
C LEU A 106 7.20 -11.06 -25.30
N LYS A 107 7.25 -9.82 -25.80
CA LYS A 107 8.24 -8.82 -25.38
C LYS A 107 8.11 -8.48 -23.89
N GLU A 108 6.90 -8.24 -23.42
CA GLU A 108 6.64 -7.84 -22.03
C GLU A 108 6.78 -9.04 -21.08
N THR A 109 6.40 -10.24 -21.52
CA THR A 109 6.66 -11.48 -20.78
C THR A 109 8.16 -11.70 -20.61
N ASN A 110 8.97 -11.50 -21.65
CA ASN A 110 10.43 -11.62 -21.55
C ASN A 110 11.01 -10.65 -20.51
N LYS A 111 10.56 -9.39 -20.48
CA LYS A 111 11.01 -8.43 -19.45
C LYS A 111 10.68 -8.91 -18.04
N LEU A 112 9.46 -9.41 -17.82
CA LEU A 112 9.05 -9.95 -16.53
C LEU A 112 9.90 -11.18 -16.13
N LEU A 113 10.20 -12.06 -17.08
CA LEU A 113 11.05 -13.23 -16.87
C LEU A 113 12.51 -12.86 -16.59
N LYS A 114 13.05 -11.81 -17.22
CA LYS A 114 14.38 -11.28 -16.90
C LYS A 114 14.43 -10.79 -15.44
N LEU A 115 13.41 -10.08 -14.96
CA LEU A 115 13.31 -9.68 -13.54
C LEU A 115 13.29 -10.91 -12.62
N LEU A 116 12.52 -11.94 -12.97
CA LEU A 116 12.43 -13.19 -12.21
C LEU A 116 13.79 -13.92 -12.13
N LEU A 117 14.52 -13.97 -13.25
CA LEU A 117 15.88 -14.54 -13.30
C LEU A 117 16.82 -13.83 -12.33
N ILE A 118 16.80 -12.49 -12.34
CA ILE A 118 17.64 -11.67 -11.45
C ILE A 118 17.26 -11.89 -9.98
N ALA A 119 15.98 -12.03 -9.66
CA ALA A 119 15.54 -12.40 -8.31
C ALA A 119 16.03 -13.80 -7.89
N ALA A 120 16.02 -14.77 -8.79
CA ALA A 120 16.51 -16.13 -8.50
C ALA A 120 18.01 -16.15 -8.17
N ILE A 121 18.84 -15.47 -8.96
CA ILE A 121 20.30 -15.43 -8.77
C ILE A 121 20.75 -14.52 -7.61
N SER A 122 19.88 -13.63 -7.16
CA SER A 122 20.12 -12.76 -5.99
C SER A 122 19.48 -13.31 -4.71
N SER A 123 18.92 -14.52 -4.76
CA SER A 123 18.27 -15.13 -3.61
C SER A 123 19.24 -15.73 -2.59
N PRO A 124 18.82 -15.95 -1.34
CA PRO A 124 19.62 -16.69 -0.35
C PRO A 124 20.04 -18.08 -0.83
N ASN A 125 19.25 -18.68 -1.73
CA ASN A 125 19.48 -20.01 -2.31
C ASN A 125 20.13 -19.93 -3.71
N ALA A 126 20.73 -18.80 -4.08
CA ALA A 126 21.30 -18.56 -5.41
C ALA A 126 22.26 -19.66 -5.88
N GLU A 127 23.07 -20.24 -4.98
CA GLU A 127 24.02 -21.30 -5.33
C GLU A 127 23.32 -22.53 -5.96
N THR A 128 22.16 -22.89 -5.45
CA THR A 128 21.34 -23.99 -6.00
C THR A 128 20.87 -23.66 -7.41
N TYR A 129 20.39 -22.42 -7.63
CA TYR A 129 19.91 -21.97 -8.93
C TYR A 129 21.03 -21.77 -9.96
N VAL A 130 22.19 -21.31 -9.53
CA VAL A 130 23.39 -21.22 -10.38
C VAL A 130 23.86 -22.63 -10.79
N THR A 131 23.77 -23.60 -9.89
CA THR A 131 24.10 -25.00 -10.20
C THR A 131 23.10 -25.63 -11.17
N THR A 132 21.79 -25.31 -11.07
CA THR A 132 20.81 -25.79 -12.05
C THR A 132 20.96 -25.11 -13.41
N LEU A 133 21.31 -23.81 -13.44
CA LEU A 133 21.67 -23.09 -14.66
C LEU A 133 22.80 -23.79 -15.44
N GLN A 134 23.82 -24.28 -14.74
CA GLN A 134 24.94 -25.03 -15.34
C GLN A 134 24.56 -26.41 -15.92
N LYS A 135 23.36 -26.92 -15.64
CA LYS A 135 22.85 -28.19 -16.20
C LYS A 135 22.01 -28.00 -17.47
N LEU A 136 21.71 -26.76 -17.84
CA LEU A 136 20.95 -26.42 -19.05
C LEU A 136 21.79 -26.63 -20.31
N SER A 137 21.16 -26.55 -21.49
CA SER A 137 21.91 -26.63 -22.75
C SER A 137 22.90 -25.47 -22.89
N THR A 138 24.05 -25.71 -23.54
CA THR A 138 25.07 -24.67 -23.82
C THR A 138 24.51 -23.38 -24.43
N PRO A 139 23.66 -23.41 -25.48
CA PRO A 139 23.09 -22.17 -26.02
C PRO A 139 22.22 -21.42 -25.01
N THR A 140 21.53 -22.13 -24.11
CA THR A 140 20.72 -21.52 -23.05
C THR A 140 21.60 -20.94 -21.95
N GLN A 141 22.71 -21.59 -21.60
CA GLN A 141 23.69 -21.02 -20.67
C GLN A 141 24.29 -19.71 -21.20
N GLU A 142 24.70 -19.69 -22.48
CA GLU A 142 25.22 -18.48 -23.13
C GLU A 142 24.16 -17.37 -23.20
N GLY A 143 22.92 -17.71 -23.56
CA GLY A 143 21.82 -16.76 -23.58
C GLY A 143 21.51 -16.16 -22.21
N LEU A 144 21.48 -16.98 -21.15
CA LEU A 144 21.24 -16.51 -19.79
C LEU A 144 22.39 -15.65 -19.27
N LYS A 145 23.63 -16.02 -19.59
CA LYS A 145 24.81 -15.21 -19.28
C LYS A 145 24.70 -13.82 -19.91
N ASN A 146 24.38 -13.74 -21.20
CA ASN A 146 24.22 -12.46 -21.89
C ASN A 146 23.10 -11.61 -21.26
N ILE A 147 21.97 -12.23 -20.89
CA ILE A 147 20.86 -11.53 -20.22
C ILE A 147 21.29 -10.97 -18.85
N ILE A 148 22.07 -11.74 -18.07
CA ILE A 148 22.57 -11.31 -16.76
C ILE A 148 23.61 -10.19 -16.93
N GLU A 149 24.51 -10.31 -17.90
CA GLU A 149 25.49 -9.25 -18.21
C GLU A 149 24.79 -7.98 -18.69
N GLU A 150 23.80 -8.06 -19.59
CA GLU A 150 22.97 -6.94 -20.04
C GLU A 150 22.29 -6.25 -18.85
N ALA A 151 21.71 -7.03 -17.93
CA ALA A 151 21.06 -6.50 -16.74
C ALA A 151 22.00 -5.67 -15.85
N HIS A 152 23.28 -6.05 -15.76
CA HIS A 152 24.27 -5.40 -14.91
C HIS A 152 25.13 -4.32 -15.62
N ASN A 153 25.32 -4.40 -16.95
CA ASN A 153 26.17 -3.50 -17.72
C ASN A 153 25.37 -2.68 -18.74
N SER A 154 24.95 -1.46 -18.36
CA SER A 154 24.35 -0.51 -19.30
C SER A 154 25.35 0.35 -20.09
N GLN A 155 26.64 -0.03 -20.17
CA GLN A 155 27.67 0.71 -20.95
C GLN A 155 28.01 0.08 -22.31
N HIS A 156 27.41 -1.04 -22.69
CA HIS A 156 27.79 -1.79 -23.91
C HIS A 156 26.62 -2.03 -24.87
N GLU A 157 25.77 -1.03 -25.11
CA GLU A 157 24.85 -1.05 -26.25
C GLU A 157 24.94 0.27 -27.02
N ASP A 158 26.01 0.43 -27.82
CA ASP A 158 25.94 1.23 -29.07
C ASP A 158 27.04 0.92 -30.10
N LEU A 159 27.85 -0.15 -29.96
CA LEU A 159 29.01 -0.39 -30.85
C LEU A 159 29.25 -1.84 -31.32
N SER A 160 28.24 -2.72 -31.35
CA SER A 160 28.45 -4.09 -31.88
C SER A 160 27.35 -4.56 -32.82
N ALA A 161 27.10 -3.79 -33.88
CA ALA A 161 26.21 -4.21 -34.97
C ALA A 161 26.88 -4.23 -36.36
N ASP A 162 28.21 -4.07 -36.48
CA ASP A 162 28.88 -3.96 -37.78
C ASP A 162 30.23 -4.69 -37.86
N GLU A 163 30.33 -5.95 -37.45
CA GLU A 163 31.42 -6.82 -37.94
C GLU A 163 30.93 -8.25 -38.08
N GLU A 164 30.32 -8.57 -39.22
CA GLU A 164 30.38 -9.87 -39.91
C GLU A 164 29.43 -9.84 -41.12
N ASP A 165 29.82 -9.13 -42.19
CA ASP A 165 29.68 -9.59 -43.59
C ASP A 165 30.13 -8.46 -44.54
N ARG A 166 31.28 -8.63 -45.21
CA ARG A 166 31.48 -8.34 -46.65
C ARG A 166 32.94 -8.40 -47.06
N ASP A 167 33.25 -9.53 -47.67
CA ASP A 167 34.31 -9.66 -48.65
C ASP A 167 34.04 -8.76 -49.88
N GLY A 168 35.11 -8.14 -50.41
CA GLY A 168 35.19 -7.59 -51.77
C GLY A 168 34.65 -6.17 -52.04
N ALA A 169 35.53 -5.17 -52.12
CA ALA A 169 35.77 -4.36 -53.34
C ALA A 169 36.65 -3.12 -53.09
N ALA A 170 37.51 -2.86 -54.07
CA ALA A 170 38.56 -1.86 -54.13
C ALA A 170 38.12 -0.37 -54.09
N LYS A 171 39.06 0.46 -53.60
CA LYS A 171 39.34 1.89 -53.90
C LYS A 171 38.35 2.95 -53.41
N ARG A 172 38.83 3.78 -52.47
CA ARG A 172 39.09 5.22 -52.71
C ARG A 172 39.96 5.81 -51.60
N ASP A 173 41.17 6.19 -51.98
CA ASP A 173 42.01 7.16 -51.27
C ASP A 173 41.30 8.51 -51.21
N LEU A 174 40.88 8.91 -50.02
CA LEU A 174 40.83 10.31 -49.58
C LEU A 174 41.42 10.29 -48.18
N ALA A 175 42.71 10.58 -48.07
CA ALA A 175 43.35 10.83 -46.79
C ALA A 175 42.69 12.08 -46.19
N VAL A 176 41.64 11.86 -45.38
CA VAL A 176 41.10 12.87 -44.49
C VAL A 176 42.22 13.22 -43.52
N ASP A 177 42.57 14.51 -43.46
CA ASP A 177 43.62 15.03 -42.59
C ASP A 177 43.39 14.52 -41.15
N PRO A 178 44.35 13.79 -40.54
CA PRO A 178 44.22 13.24 -39.19
C PRO A 178 43.86 14.30 -38.14
N GLU A 179 44.26 15.56 -38.39
CA GLU A 179 43.99 16.69 -37.51
C GLU A 179 42.50 17.09 -37.54
N LEU A 180 41.84 16.98 -38.70
CA LEU A 180 40.41 17.27 -38.86
C LEU A 180 39.52 16.20 -38.21
N GLN A 181 39.94 14.92 -38.27
CA GLN A 181 39.22 13.83 -37.57
C GLN A 181 39.34 13.95 -36.05
N PHE A 182 40.49 14.43 -35.57
CA PHE A 182 40.69 14.68 -34.14
C PHE A 182 39.83 15.86 -33.67
N GLU A 183 39.79 16.95 -34.43
CA GLU A 183 38.94 18.11 -34.15
C GLU A 183 37.45 17.75 -34.16
N GLU A 184 36.99 16.94 -35.12
CA GLU A 184 35.61 16.45 -35.16
C GLU A 184 35.27 15.57 -33.93
N ARG A 185 36.20 14.70 -33.52
CA ARG A 185 36.01 13.84 -32.33
C ARG A 185 35.97 14.67 -31.05
N VAL A 186 36.86 15.65 -30.91
CA VAL A 186 36.87 16.56 -29.76
C VAL A 186 35.59 17.41 -29.74
N GLY A 187 35.12 17.89 -30.89
CA GLY A 187 33.86 18.61 -31.01
C GLY A 187 32.64 17.77 -30.61
N LYS A 188 32.60 16.49 -31.00
CA LYS A 188 31.55 15.54 -30.57
C LYS A 188 31.57 15.32 -29.06
N VAL A 189 32.75 15.08 -28.49
CA VAL A 189 32.92 14.88 -27.04
C VAL A 189 32.53 16.15 -26.25
N LEU A 190 32.86 17.34 -26.75
CA LEU A 190 32.45 18.59 -26.12
C LEU A 190 30.93 18.79 -26.17
N ALA A 191 30.30 18.54 -27.32
CA ALA A 191 28.86 18.63 -27.47
C ALA A 191 28.12 17.60 -26.58
N GLU A 192 28.67 16.39 -26.46
CA GLU A 192 28.15 15.37 -25.56
C GLU A 192 28.33 15.77 -24.08
N ASN A 193 29.48 16.34 -23.71
CA ASN A 193 29.71 16.85 -22.36
C ASN A 193 28.74 17.98 -22.01
N ASP A 194 28.52 18.93 -22.93
CA ASP A 194 27.54 20.00 -22.76
C ASP A 194 26.12 19.44 -22.62
N ARG A 195 25.75 18.44 -23.44
CA ARG A 195 24.45 17.75 -23.33
C ARG A 195 24.30 17.08 -21.96
N LEU A 196 25.29 16.30 -21.53
CA LEU A 196 25.29 15.64 -20.23
C LEU A 196 25.27 16.64 -19.07
N ALA A 197 25.95 17.78 -19.20
CA ALA A 197 25.92 18.85 -18.21
C ALA A 197 24.52 19.48 -18.09
N THR A 198 23.82 19.67 -19.22
CA THR A 198 22.43 20.16 -19.20
C THR A 198 21.48 19.15 -18.57
N GLU A 199 21.58 17.87 -18.94
CA GLU A 199 20.76 16.80 -18.36
C GLU A 199 21.01 16.66 -16.86
N LYS A 200 22.27 16.70 -16.43
CA LYS A 200 22.62 16.70 -15.01
C LYS A 200 21.95 17.85 -14.26
N LYS A 201 21.99 19.06 -14.81
CA LYS A 201 21.36 20.24 -14.19
C LYS A 201 19.83 20.12 -14.12
N GLU A 202 19.20 19.53 -15.14
CA GLU A 202 17.76 19.27 -15.14
C GLU A 202 17.37 18.23 -14.09
N MET A 203 18.15 17.16 -13.98
CA MET A 203 17.96 16.12 -12.96
C MET A 203 18.18 16.67 -11.54
N GLU A 204 19.21 17.49 -11.32
CA GLU A 204 19.43 18.19 -10.05
C GLU A 204 18.24 19.09 -9.69
N LYS A 205 17.68 19.82 -10.66
CA LYS A 205 16.49 20.64 -10.43
C LYS A 205 15.25 19.79 -10.09
N ALA A 206 15.05 18.66 -10.78
CA ALA A 206 13.95 17.75 -10.49
C ALA A 206 14.08 17.14 -9.08
N LEU A 207 15.29 16.80 -8.66
CA LEU A 207 15.57 16.34 -7.29
C LEU A 207 15.26 17.41 -6.26
N GLU A 208 15.66 18.66 -6.50
CA GLU A 208 15.34 19.78 -5.61
C GLU A 208 13.82 20.02 -5.51
N ASP A 209 13.10 19.97 -6.63
CA ASP A 209 11.64 20.12 -6.65
C ASP A 209 10.94 18.97 -5.88
N LEU A 210 11.45 17.74 -6.00
CA LEU A 210 10.96 16.59 -5.24
C LEU A 210 11.23 16.72 -3.74
N HIS A 211 12.44 17.15 -3.35
CA HIS A 211 12.78 17.42 -1.94
C HIS A 211 11.86 18.49 -1.34
N ASN A 212 11.62 19.59 -2.07
CA ASN A 212 10.71 20.65 -1.63
C ASN A 212 9.26 20.15 -1.49
N ARG A 213 8.81 19.27 -2.39
CA ARG A 213 7.49 18.65 -2.30
C ARG A 213 7.38 17.71 -1.10
N LEU A 214 8.43 16.92 -0.84
CA LEU A 214 8.49 16.02 0.30
C LEU A 214 8.45 16.81 1.61
N ALA A 215 9.24 17.88 1.74
CA ALA A 215 9.22 18.76 2.90
C ALA A 215 7.82 19.34 3.18
N ARG A 216 7.11 19.81 2.13
CA ARG A 216 5.72 20.29 2.25
C ARG A 216 4.74 19.20 2.68
N LEU A 217 4.92 17.98 2.18
CA LEU A 217 4.08 16.84 2.56
C LEU A 217 4.32 16.42 4.01
N GLN A 218 5.58 16.45 4.47
CA GLN A 218 5.93 16.22 5.87
C GLN A 218 5.30 17.27 6.78
N GLU A 219 5.44 18.56 6.46
CA GLU A 219 4.80 19.65 7.22
C GLU A 219 3.28 19.46 7.30
N ASN A 220 2.64 19.12 6.17
CA ASN A 220 1.20 18.84 6.17
C ASN A 220 0.85 17.63 7.06
N ASN A 221 1.62 16.55 6.98
CA ASN A 221 1.42 15.38 7.84
C ASN A 221 1.52 15.75 9.32
N ASP A 222 2.54 16.51 9.71
CA ASP A 222 2.73 16.96 11.10
C ASP A 222 1.56 17.85 11.58
N THR A 223 1.05 18.73 10.71
CA THR A 223 -0.13 19.54 11.04
C THR A 223 -1.39 18.69 11.19
N LEU A 224 -1.56 17.65 10.37
CA LEU A 224 -2.68 16.72 10.46
C LEU A 224 -2.60 15.86 11.71
N GLN A 225 -1.41 15.36 12.07
CA GLN A 225 -1.18 14.62 13.32
C GLN A 225 -1.49 15.50 14.54
N THR A 226 -1.04 16.75 14.54
CA THR A 226 -1.34 17.70 15.63
C THR A 226 -2.85 17.95 15.76
N ARG A 227 -3.56 18.10 14.63
CA ARG A 227 -5.01 18.25 14.61
C ARG A 227 -5.72 17.00 15.11
N LEU A 228 -5.26 15.82 14.69
CA LEU A 228 -5.80 14.54 15.13
C LEU A 228 -5.68 14.41 16.65
N ALA A 229 -4.48 14.61 17.20
CA ALA A 229 -4.24 14.57 18.65
C ALA A 229 -5.14 15.54 19.41
N SER A 230 -5.29 16.79 18.93
CA SER A 230 -6.21 17.75 19.55
C SER A 230 -7.68 17.31 19.50
N THR A 231 -8.12 16.70 18.40
CA THR A 231 -9.50 16.17 18.31
C THR A 231 -9.71 14.95 19.18
N GLU A 232 -8.69 14.08 19.31
CA GLU A 232 -8.71 12.93 20.22
C GLU A 232 -8.79 13.39 21.67
N ASP A 233 -7.99 14.37 22.09
CA ASP A 233 -8.05 14.96 23.44
C ASP A 233 -9.43 15.55 23.73
N ARG A 234 -10.04 16.24 22.75
CA ARG A 234 -11.41 16.75 22.87
C ARG A 234 -12.43 15.63 23.00
N LEU A 235 -12.29 14.55 22.22
CA LEU A 235 -13.16 13.37 22.32
C LEU A 235 -13.00 12.67 23.67
N VAL A 236 -11.79 12.53 24.18
CA VAL A 236 -11.51 11.97 25.51
C VAL A 236 -12.15 12.84 26.59
N THR A 237 -12.01 14.16 26.50
CA THR A 237 -12.62 15.11 27.44
C THR A 237 -14.16 15.03 27.42
N LEU A 238 -14.76 14.91 26.23
CA LEU A 238 -16.21 14.72 26.07
C LEU A 238 -16.68 13.35 26.60
N LYS A 239 -15.96 12.27 26.25
CA LYS A 239 -16.27 10.90 26.73
C LYS A 239 -16.10 10.76 28.24
N SER A 240 -15.14 11.46 28.84
CA SER A 240 -14.96 11.51 30.29
C SER A 240 -16.09 12.26 31.01
N GLY A 241 -17.08 12.81 30.28
CA GLY A 241 -18.18 13.58 30.87
C GLY A 241 -17.72 14.86 31.56
N LYS A 242 -16.46 15.28 31.35
CA LYS A 242 -15.84 16.43 32.03
C LYS A 242 -15.99 17.73 31.24
N GLY A 243 -16.44 17.63 29.98
CA GLY A 243 -17.01 18.77 29.27
C GLY A 243 -18.31 19.22 29.94
N ASP A 244 -18.59 20.52 29.85
CA ASP A 244 -19.72 21.31 30.40
C ASP A 244 -21.00 20.54 30.84
N ALA A 245 -21.40 19.49 30.12
CA ALA A 245 -22.44 18.54 30.49
C ALA A 245 -22.28 17.89 31.88
N GLY A 246 -21.07 17.53 32.34
CA GLY A 246 -20.89 16.90 33.65
C GLY A 246 -21.00 17.86 34.84
N PHE A 247 -20.62 19.12 34.64
CA PHE A 247 -20.83 20.17 35.63
C PHE A 247 -22.32 20.52 35.72
N SER A 248 -22.98 20.64 34.56
CA SER A 248 -24.44 20.82 34.48
C SER A 248 -25.20 19.66 35.11
N ALA A 249 -24.79 18.41 34.87
CA ALA A 249 -25.43 17.23 35.46
C ALA A 249 -25.35 17.22 36.99
N LYS A 250 -24.17 17.50 37.58
CA LYS A 250 -24.03 17.59 39.05
C LYS A 250 -24.82 18.75 39.65
N ALA A 251 -24.84 19.91 38.97
CA ALA A 251 -25.64 21.05 39.42
C ALA A 251 -27.13 20.73 39.38
N LEU A 252 -27.61 20.07 38.33
CA LEU A 252 -28.99 19.60 38.20
C LEU A 252 -29.34 18.57 39.28
N GLU A 253 -28.45 17.61 39.56
CA GLU A 253 -28.64 16.60 40.61
C GLU A 253 -28.75 17.24 42.00
N SER A 254 -27.89 18.21 42.32
CA SER A 254 -27.99 18.96 43.59
C SER A 254 -29.30 19.74 43.73
N ARG A 255 -29.80 20.30 42.63
CA ARG A 255 -31.06 21.05 42.60
C ARG A 255 -32.26 20.12 42.73
N SER A 256 -32.22 18.95 42.08
CA SER A 256 -33.24 17.91 42.23
C SER A 256 -33.37 17.48 43.68
N ARG A 257 -32.23 17.19 44.33
CA ARG A 257 -32.21 16.78 45.74
C ARG A 257 -32.79 17.85 46.67
N GLN A 258 -32.45 19.13 46.45
CA GLN A 258 -33.05 20.24 47.20
C GLN A 258 -34.57 20.35 46.99
N GLN A 259 -35.05 20.09 45.78
CA GLN A 259 -36.49 20.08 45.48
C GLN A 259 -37.19 18.91 46.17
N GLU A 260 -36.58 17.72 46.18
CA GLU A 260 -37.11 16.54 46.88
C GLU A 260 -37.22 16.79 48.39
N GLU A 261 -36.21 17.40 49.02
CA GLU A 261 -36.26 17.76 50.45
C GLU A 261 -37.36 18.79 50.75
N LEU A 262 -37.57 19.75 49.83
CA LEU A 262 -38.63 20.75 49.97
C LEU A 262 -40.02 20.12 49.84
N ILE A 263 -40.20 19.21 48.88
CA ILE A 263 -41.45 18.45 48.70
C ILE A 263 -41.73 17.62 49.95
N ALA A 264 -40.76 16.85 50.45
CA ALA A 264 -40.93 16.04 51.66
C ALA A 264 -41.36 16.87 52.87
N ASN A 265 -40.80 18.08 53.03
CA ASN A 265 -41.19 19.00 54.10
C ASN A 265 -42.61 19.55 53.91
N GLN A 266 -42.99 19.87 52.67
CA GLN A 266 -44.36 20.30 52.37
C GLN A 266 -45.38 19.17 52.59
N GLU A 267 -45.06 17.95 52.20
CA GLU A 267 -45.89 16.76 52.45
C GLU A 267 -46.06 16.52 53.95
N ALA A 268 -44.99 16.63 54.74
CA ALA A 268 -45.08 16.52 56.20
C ALA A 268 -45.98 17.60 56.83
N LYS A 269 -45.93 18.84 56.33
CA LYS A 269 -46.82 19.92 56.78
C LYS A 269 -48.28 19.68 56.40
N ILE A 270 -48.53 19.18 55.19
CA ILE A 270 -49.89 18.84 54.74
C ILE A 270 -50.45 17.72 55.62
N SER A 271 -49.66 16.68 55.90
CA SER A 271 -50.06 15.60 56.81
C SER A 271 -50.41 16.13 58.21
N ALA A 272 -49.56 16.98 58.78
CA ALA A 272 -49.82 17.55 60.10
C ALA A 272 -51.08 18.43 60.14
N ALA A 273 -51.31 19.23 59.08
CA ALA A 273 -52.52 20.03 58.96
C ALA A 273 -53.79 19.17 58.77
N GLN A 274 -53.67 18.05 58.06
CA GLN A 274 -54.76 17.06 57.93
C GLN A 274 -55.10 16.44 59.28
N ASP A 275 -54.10 16.02 60.05
CA ASP A 275 -54.30 15.49 61.42
C ASP A 275 -54.97 16.53 62.33
N GLU A 276 -54.59 17.81 62.22
CA GLU A 276 -55.23 18.90 62.96
C GLU A 276 -56.70 19.11 62.56
N ILE A 277 -56.99 19.12 61.25
CA ILE A 277 -58.37 19.22 60.72
C ILE A 277 -59.22 18.06 61.22
N ASP A 278 -58.70 16.83 61.20
CA ASP A 278 -59.41 15.65 61.66
C ASP A 278 -59.72 15.76 63.17
N SER A 279 -58.75 16.23 63.96
CA SER A 279 -58.93 16.45 65.40
C SER A 279 -59.98 17.51 65.72
N LEU A 280 -59.98 18.63 64.97
CA LEU A 280 -60.96 19.70 65.09
C LEU A 280 -62.34 19.23 64.66
N THR A 281 -62.42 18.42 63.61
CA THR A 281 -63.68 17.83 63.12
C THR A 281 -64.28 16.89 64.17
N MET A 282 -63.46 16.04 64.80
CA MET A 282 -63.91 15.20 65.92
C MET A 282 -64.39 16.02 67.13
N SER A 283 -63.68 17.11 67.46
CA SER A 283 -64.07 18.03 68.54
C SER A 283 -65.39 18.75 68.23
N LEU A 284 -65.57 19.23 67.01
CA LEU A 284 -66.81 19.85 66.54
C LEU A 284 -67.99 18.87 66.61
N GLU A 285 -67.81 17.62 66.17
CA GLU A 285 -68.85 16.60 66.25
C GLU A 285 -69.20 16.27 67.70
N SER A 286 -68.21 16.15 68.58
CA SER A 286 -68.40 15.98 70.03
C SER A 286 -69.19 17.14 70.65
N MET A 287 -68.83 18.38 70.33
CA MET A 287 -69.54 19.57 70.80
C MET A 287 -70.96 19.63 70.22
N ARG A 288 -71.15 19.29 68.95
CA ARG A 288 -72.48 19.20 68.31
C ARG A 288 -73.38 18.21 69.04
N VAL A 289 -72.87 17.02 69.37
CA VAL A 289 -73.61 16.02 70.15
C VAL A 289 -73.96 16.54 71.54
N LYS A 290 -73.03 17.23 72.23
CA LYS A 290 -73.30 17.84 73.55
C LYS A 290 -74.38 18.93 73.46
N THR A 291 -74.30 19.82 72.47
CA THR A 291 -75.31 20.86 72.24
C THR A 291 -76.68 20.26 71.94
N GLN A 292 -76.75 19.21 71.11
CA GLN A 292 -78.01 18.49 70.86
C GLN A 292 -78.59 17.85 72.13
N ARG A 293 -77.75 17.28 73.00
CA ARG A 293 -78.20 16.75 74.30
C ARG A 293 -78.70 17.85 75.22
N PHE A 294 -78.00 18.98 75.28
CA PHE A 294 -78.42 20.12 76.09
C PHE A 294 -79.76 20.69 75.61
N GLN A 295 -79.95 20.85 74.29
CA GLN A 295 -81.21 21.28 73.71
C GLN A 295 -82.37 20.34 74.07
N LYS A 296 -82.18 19.03 73.93
CA LYS A 296 -83.19 18.04 74.34
C LYS A 296 -83.54 18.15 75.83
N LEU A 297 -82.52 18.34 76.68
CA LEU A 297 -82.76 18.51 78.10
C LEU A 297 -83.57 19.78 78.37
N GLN A 298 -83.28 20.88 77.68
CA GLN A 298 -84.05 22.12 77.79
C GLN A 298 -85.51 21.92 77.35
N ASP A 299 -85.73 21.25 76.22
CA ASP A 299 -87.07 20.94 75.71
C ASP A 299 -87.88 20.02 76.68
N ASP A 300 -87.22 19.20 77.50
CA ASP A 300 -87.87 18.33 78.51
C ASP A 300 -88.27 19.09 79.81
N TYR A 301 -87.72 20.29 80.05
CA TYR A 301 -87.97 21.10 81.27
C TYR A 301 -88.94 22.28 81.05
N ASP A 302 -89.19 22.67 79.80
CA ASP A 302 -90.19 23.69 79.40
C ASP A 302 -91.59 23.06 79.16
#